data_AF-A0A926V608-F1
#
_entry.id   AF-A0A926V608-F1
#
_cell.length_a   1.000
_cell.length_b   1.000
_cell.length_c   1.000
_cell.angle_alpha   90.00
_cell.angle_beta   90.00
_cell.angle_gamma   90.00
#
_symmetry.space_group_name_H-M   'P 1'
#
loop_
_entity.id
_entity.type
_entity.pdbx_description
1 polymer ?
#
loop_
_entity_poly.entity_id
_entity_poly.type
_entity_poly.pdbx_seq_one_letter_code
_entity_poly.pdbx_strand_id
1 'polypeptide(L)'
;MATITSITLPSNETYGNQEILEFTVTFDEPVTITPDGADSVRIPVTLDAGDTAFAVLQGTGASSTTHTFSYAVTEGNLDTTGIQLGTAIELGGNATIVDAASAPATLTFPSVGDTTGILVDAVAPTITTVTPPTNGTYGVGQNLDFTVTFDEAITLTPGTGSIRLPITLDSGEPIFAELQGPGTDPNSYVFRYTIAEGNVDSNGIEVGTALELQGDATVGDAANNSAVLTLPTGVDTTGVLVDAVAPTITAVALPTNGTYGVGQNLDFAVTFSEAVTLTPGTGSIRLPITLDSGEPLFAELQGPGTDPNTYIFRYTVAEGNTDTNGIQVGTDLQLEGDATITDAANNSATLAIANVGDTTGILVDAVAPEVTTIALPSDGVYGLGQTLEFTLTFSEAVTVDTTAGTPSLSLTVGSETVDAAYISGSDTNALVFGYTVAAGDEDTDGIEVGSALNLNGGTIQDTAGNGATLALAPTENTTALLVGSPSDDPLNGGTGEDGLVGGVESDPLLGGGTQSSVSYEDLVGSVNPASLLDPSQGFTPLQPLSPSTMLNPSDQLVTLGTSTPLQIDERGSEVVPLLVPLTNS
;
A
#
# COMPACT_ATOMS: atom_id res chain seq x y z
N MET A 1 -13.67 -90.00 -38.02
CA MET A 1 -13.96 -89.16 -36.83
C MET A 1 -12.71 -88.36 -36.63
N ALA A 2 -12.73 -87.13 -37.13
CA ALA A 2 -11.63 -86.20 -36.94
C ALA A 2 -11.38 -85.97 -35.45
N THR A 3 -10.11 -85.78 -35.08
CA THR A 3 -9.67 -85.50 -33.71
C THR A 3 -8.79 -84.26 -33.68
N ILE A 4 -8.89 -83.48 -32.61
CA ILE A 4 -8.00 -82.33 -32.41
C ILE A 4 -6.60 -82.83 -32.10
N THR A 5 -5.61 -82.40 -32.88
CA THR A 5 -4.20 -82.74 -32.68
C THR A 5 -3.47 -81.72 -31.81
N SER A 6 -3.85 -80.45 -31.88
CA SER A 6 -3.21 -79.36 -31.14
C SER A 6 -4.05 -78.09 -31.10
N ILE A 7 -3.77 -77.26 -30.10
CA ILE A 7 -4.16 -75.86 -30.04
C ILE A 7 -2.89 -75.01 -29.98
N THR A 8 -2.78 -74.01 -30.84
CA THR A 8 -1.74 -72.97 -30.78
C THR A 8 -2.27 -71.81 -29.96
N LEU A 9 -1.50 -71.41 -28.94
CA LEU A 9 -1.82 -70.33 -28.03
C LEU A 9 -1.38 -68.96 -28.58
N PRO A 10 -2.01 -67.86 -28.12
CA PRO A 10 -1.52 -66.49 -28.30
C PRO A 10 -0.09 -66.27 -27.78
N SER A 11 0.51 -65.13 -28.11
CA SER A 11 1.80 -64.69 -27.54
C SER A 11 1.70 -64.47 -26.04
N ASN A 12 2.81 -64.71 -25.33
CA ASN A 12 2.95 -64.37 -23.92
C ASN A 12 3.16 -62.86 -23.75
N GLU A 13 2.08 -62.15 -23.46
CA GLU A 13 2.03 -60.73 -23.16
C GLU A 13 0.75 -60.42 -22.34
N THR A 14 0.60 -59.16 -21.94
CA THR A 14 -0.62 -58.67 -21.30
C THR A 14 -1.50 -58.05 -22.36
N TYR A 15 -2.72 -58.57 -22.52
CA TYR A 15 -3.69 -58.08 -23.50
C TYR A 15 -4.61 -57.03 -22.87
N GLY A 16 -4.62 -55.84 -23.48
CA GLY A 16 -5.46 -54.69 -23.13
C GLY A 16 -6.91 -54.83 -23.57
N ASN A 17 -7.76 -53.87 -23.19
CA ASN A 17 -9.14 -53.78 -23.68
C ASN A 17 -9.20 -53.77 -25.23
N GLN A 18 -10.11 -54.56 -25.80
CA GLN A 18 -10.30 -54.79 -27.25
C GLN A 18 -9.16 -55.50 -27.98
N GLU A 19 -8.04 -55.81 -27.31
CA GLU A 19 -7.01 -56.65 -27.91
C GLU A 19 -7.52 -58.09 -28.08
N ILE A 20 -6.94 -58.81 -29.05
CA ILE A 20 -7.46 -60.09 -29.50
C ILE A 20 -6.50 -61.21 -29.13
N LEU A 21 -6.98 -62.14 -28.30
CA LEU A 21 -6.35 -63.42 -28.10
C LEU A 21 -6.77 -64.37 -29.22
N GLU A 22 -5.83 -64.75 -30.08
CA GLU A 22 -6.06 -65.67 -31.19
C GLU A 22 -5.59 -67.09 -30.86
N PHE A 23 -6.49 -68.06 -30.98
CA PHE A 23 -6.22 -69.49 -30.80
C PHE A 23 -6.42 -70.22 -32.12
N THR A 24 -5.47 -71.08 -32.50
CA THR A 24 -5.62 -71.92 -33.71
C THR A 24 -5.75 -73.38 -33.33
N VAL A 25 -6.91 -73.99 -33.62
CA VAL A 25 -7.15 -75.42 -33.41
C VAL A 25 -6.86 -76.19 -34.69
N THR A 26 -6.10 -77.29 -34.56
CA THR A 26 -5.75 -78.18 -35.67
C THR A 26 -6.37 -79.56 -35.49
N PHE A 27 -6.99 -80.09 -36.55
CA PHE A 27 -7.52 -81.44 -36.66
C PHE A 27 -6.60 -82.33 -37.50
N ASP A 28 -6.63 -83.64 -37.26
CA ASP A 28 -5.89 -84.65 -38.02
C ASP A 28 -6.39 -84.83 -39.47
N GLU A 29 -7.64 -84.50 -39.73
CA GLU A 29 -8.26 -84.45 -41.06
C GLU A 29 -9.19 -83.23 -41.19
N PRO A 30 -9.52 -82.77 -42.42
CA PRO A 30 -10.39 -81.61 -42.61
C PRO A 30 -11.77 -81.80 -41.99
N VAL A 31 -12.26 -80.79 -41.26
CA VAL A 31 -13.61 -80.76 -40.69
C VAL A 31 -14.43 -79.64 -41.31
N THR A 32 -15.74 -79.86 -41.39
CA THR A 32 -16.72 -78.81 -41.72
C THR A 32 -17.41 -78.36 -40.44
N ILE A 33 -17.31 -77.07 -40.14
CA ILE A 33 -17.97 -76.45 -38.99
C ILE A 33 -19.23 -75.72 -39.48
N THR A 34 -20.36 -76.08 -38.89
CA THR A 34 -21.66 -75.43 -39.12
C THR A 34 -22.13 -74.79 -37.82
N PRO A 35 -21.95 -73.47 -37.64
CA PRO A 35 -22.42 -72.75 -36.45
C PRO A 35 -23.96 -72.60 -36.44
N ASP A 36 -24.53 -72.51 -35.24
CA ASP A 36 -25.93 -72.15 -34.97
C ASP A 36 -25.98 -70.82 -34.19
N GLY A 37 -25.53 -69.75 -34.84
CA GLY A 37 -25.33 -68.42 -34.23
C GLY A 37 -23.85 -68.09 -33.98
N ALA A 38 -23.57 -66.83 -33.65
CA ALA A 38 -22.21 -66.30 -33.52
C ALA A 38 -21.38 -67.05 -32.47
N ASP A 39 -21.92 -67.29 -31.27
CA ASP A 39 -21.18 -67.86 -30.13
C ASP A 39 -21.46 -69.36 -29.94
N SER A 40 -21.92 -70.03 -30.99
CA SER A 40 -22.34 -71.43 -30.94
C SER A 40 -21.19 -72.43 -31.05
N VAL A 41 -19.99 -71.99 -31.44
CA VAL A 41 -18.77 -72.80 -31.48
C VAL A 41 -17.65 -72.00 -30.82
N ARG A 42 -17.24 -72.42 -29.63
CA ARG A 42 -16.40 -71.59 -28.75
C ARG A 42 -15.48 -72.40 -27.84
N ILE A 43 -14.47 -71.74 -27.30
CA ILE A 43 -13.55 -72.27 -26.30
C ILE A 43 -13.71 -71.45 -25.03
N PRO A 44 -14.06 -72.06 -23.87
CA PRO A 44 -14.09 -71.35 -22.60
C PRO A 44 -12.70 -70.82 -22.22
N VAL A 45 -12.64 -69.55 -21.82
CA VAL A 45 -11.46 -68.88 -21.28
C VAL A 45 -11.85 -68.35 -19.90
N THR A 46 -11.33 -68.92 -18.83
CA THR A 46 -11.56 -68.44 -17.47
C THR A 46 -10.44 -67.49 -17.08
N LEU A 47 -10.80 -66.32 -16.58
CA LEU A 47 -9.88 -65.30 -16.08
C LEU A 47 -9.77 -65.36 -14.56
N ASP A 48 -8.90 -64.53 -13.97
CA ASP A 48 -8.88 -64.32 -12.52
C ASP A 48 -10.28 -63.86 -12.02
N ALA A 49 -10.57 -64.09 -10.74
CA ALA A 49 -11.90 -63.91 -10.12
C ALA A 49 -13.04 -64.83 -10.65
N GLY A 50 -12.75 -65.72 -11.61
CA GLY A 50 -13.69 -66.76 -12.08
C GLY A 50 -14.61 -66.32 -13.21
N ASP A 51 -14.36 -65.15 -13.80
CA ASP A 51 -15.07 -64.68 -14.98
C ASP A 51 -14.76 -65.61 -16.16
N THR A 52 -15.82 -66.14 -16.79
CA THR A 52 -15.69 -67.03 -17.95
C THR A 52 -16.01 -66.25 -19.22
N ALA A 53 -14.98 -65.99 -20.01
CA ALA A 53 -15.07 -65.49 -21.37
C ALA A 53 -15.05 -66.64 -22.39
N PHE A 54 -15.23 -66.31 -23.66
CA PHE A 54 -15.27 -67.29 -24.74
C PHE A 54 -14.46 -66.81 -25.95
N ALA A 55 -13.53 -67.65 -26.42
CA ALA A 55 -12.93 -67.48 -27.74
C ALA A 55 -13.86 -68.11 -28.78
N VAL A 56 -14.31 -67.33 -29.74
CA VAL A 56 -15.36 -67.70 -30.70
C VAL A 56 -14.75 -67.97 -32.08
N LEU A 57 -15.28 -68.98 -32.78
CA LEU A 57 -14.82 -69.37 -34.12
C LEU A 57 -14.82 -68.18 -35.10
N GLN A 58 -13.72 -68.01 -35.81
CA GLN A 58 -13.55 -67.04 -36.88
C GLN A 58 -13.77 -67.68 -38.25
N GLY A 59 -14.67 -67.07 -39.04
CA GLY A 59 -15.09 -67.58 -40.35
C GLY A 59 -16.06 -68.77 -40.27
N THR A 60 -16.75 -69.10 -41.37
CA THR A 60 -17.74 -70.20 -41.39
C THR A 60 -17.63 -71.07 -42.64
N GLY A 61 -17.91 -72.38 -42.50
CA GLY A 61 -18.25 -73.28 -43.61
C GLY A 61 -17.12 -73.80 -44.50
N ALA A 62 -15.86 -73.44 -44.28
CA ALA A 62 -14.74 -74.00 -45.05
C ALA A 62 -14.26 -75.33 -44.44
N SER A 63 -14.20 -76.38 -45.27
CA SER A 63 -13.56 -77.65 -44.89
C SER A 63 -12.05 -77.43 -44.74
N SER A 64 -11.54 -77.44 -43.52
CA SER A 64 -10.15 -77.14 -43.20
C SER A 64 -9.63 -78.04 -42.08
N THR A 65 -8.31 -78.25 -42.04
CA THR A 65 -7.65 -78.88 -40.89
C THR A 65 -7.38 -77.87 -39.77
N THR A 66 -7.39 -76.56 -40.07
CA THR A 66 -7.09 -75.50 -39.09
C THR A 66 -8.23 -74.50 -39.01
N HIS A 67 -8.61 -74.15 -37.79
CA HIS A 67 -9.67 -73.19 -37.50
C HIS A 67 -9.23 -72.22 -36.40
N THR A 68 -9.49 -70.94 -36.63
CA THR A 68 -9.12 -69.86 -35.70
C THR A 68 -10.29 -69.55 -34.79
N PHE A 69 -10.00 -69.30 -33.52
CA PHE A 69 -10.91 -68.82 -32.50
C PHE A 69 -10.33 -67.54 -31.93
N SER A 70 -11.14 -66.51 -31.74
CA SER A 70 -10.67 -65.26 -31.17
C SER A 70 -11.48 -64.86 -29.97
N TYR A 71 -10.80 -64.37 -28.95
CA TYR A 71 -11.41 -63.68 -27.82
C TYR A 71 -10.96 -62.22 -27.86
N ALA A 72 -11.90 -61.29 -28.05
CA ALA A 72 -11.63 -59.86 -27.88
C ALA A 72 -11.82 -59.52 -26.40
N VAL A 73 -10.76 -59.04 -25.75
CA VAL A 73 -10.77 -58.70 -24.34
C VAL A 73 -11.84 -57.64 -24.07
N THR A 74 -12.66 -57.89 -23.05
CA THR A 74 -13.73 -56.97 -22.64
C THR A 74 -13.26 -56.06 -21.52
N GLU A 75 -13.71 -54.81 -21.53
CA GLU A 75 -13.45 -53.82 -20.47
C GLU A 75 -13.72 -54.38 -19.06
N GLY A 76 -12.82 -54.10 -18.13
CA GLY A 76 -12.88 -54.55 -16.73
C GLY A 76 -12.38 -55.97 -16.48
N ASN A 77 -12.02 -56.73 -17.51
CA ASN A 77 -11.44 -58.06 -17.35
C ASN A 77 -9.99 -57.97 -16.86
N LEU A 78 -9.64 -58.84 -15.92
CA LEU A 78 -8.30 -58.87 -15.33
C LEU A 78 -7.88 -60.33 -15.13
N ASP A 79 -6.66 -60.64 -15.53
CA ASP A 79 -5.96 -61.88 -15.28
C ASP A 79 -4.47 -61.61 -15.17
N THR A 80 -3.94 -61.77 -13.96
CA THR A 80 -2.55 -61.49 -13.58
C THR A 80 -1.73 -62.77 -13.41
N THR A 81 -2.36 -63.96 -13.51
CA THR A 81 -1.70 -65.25 -13.23
C THR A 81 -1.65 -66.19 -14.45
N GLY A 82 -2.33 -65.83 -15.53
CA GLY A 82 -2.44 -66.56 -16.78
C GLY A 82 -3.82 -67.16 -16.97
N ILE A 83 -4.38 -66.96 -18.17
CA ILE A 83 -5.72 -67.47 -18.52
C ILE A 83 -5.85 -68.98 -18.32
N GLN A 84 -7.05 -69.46 -18.03
CA GLN A 84 -7.36 -70.89 -18.00
C GLN A 84 -8.25 -71.30 -19.17
N LEU A 85 -7.75 -72.19 -20.03
CA LEU A 85 -8.52 -72.72 -21.15
C LEU A 85 -9.37 -73.92 -20.75
N GLY A 86 -10.60 -73.97 -21.27
CA GLY A 86 -11.44 -75.16 -21.23
C GLY A 86 -10.78 -76.36 -21.91
N THR A 87 -11.15 -77.57 -21.50
CA THR A 87 -10.52 -78.81 -21.99
C THR A 87 -11.05 -79.29 -23.34
N ALA A 88 -12.05 -78.61 -23.92
CA ALA A 88 -12.66 -78.95 -25.20
C ALA A 88 -13.30 -77.72 -25.87
N ILE A 89 -13.60 -77.83 -27.17
CA ILE A 89 -14.53 -76.91 -27.85
C ILE A 89 -15.95 -77.19 -27.36
N GLU A 90 -16.67 -76.13 -26.97
CA GLU A 90 -18.09 -76.17 -26.64
C GLU A 90 -18.96 -75.88 -27.87
N LEU A 91 -20.02 -76.68 -28.04
CA LEU A 91 -21.06 -76.46 -29.04
C LEU A 91 -22.35 -76.01 -28.36
N GLY A 92 -22.89 -74.88 -28.81
CA GLY A 92 -24.19 -74.34 -28.43
C GLY A 92 -25.23 -74.57 -29.53
N GLY A 93 -26.51 -74.67 -29.13
CA GLY A 93 -27.61 -74.87 -30.07
C GLY A 93 -27.47 -76.17 -30.87
N ASN A 94 -27.66 -76.07 -32.19
CA ASN A 94 -27.52 -77.16 -33.14
C ASN A 94 -26.19 -77.09 -33.93
N ALA A 95 -25.17 -76.40 -33.41
CA ALA A 95 -23.89 -76.32 -34.08
C ALA A 95 -23.25 -77.72 -34.23
N THR A 96 -22.55 -77.95 -35.34
CA THR A 96 -21.91 -79.23 -35.62
C THR A 96 -20.49 -79.06 -36.15
N ILE A 97 -19.59 -79.97 -35.76
CA ILE A 97 -18.26 -80.14 -36.34
C ILE A 97 -18.17 -81.60 -36.81
N VAL A 98 -18.07 -81.80 -38.12
CA VAL A 98 -18.08 -83.14 -38.74
C VAL A 98 -16.94 -83.33 -39.73
N ASP A 99 -16.48 -84.57 -39.89
CA ASP A 99 -15.53 -84.95 -40.94
C ASP A 99 -16.21 -85.06 -42.33
N ALA A 100 -15.42 -85.38 -43.36
CA ALA A 100 -15.93 -85.54 -44.74
C ALA A 100 -16.97 -86.67 -44.88
N ALA A 101 -17.02 -87.63 -43.95
CA ALA A 101 -18.01 -88.70 -43.90
C ALA A 101 -19.25 -88.32 -43.06
N SER A 102 -19.36 -87.05 -42.63
CA SER A 102 -20.41 -86.53 -41.75
C SER A 102 -20.42 -87.15 -40.35
N ALA A 103 -19.31 -87.73 -39.90
CA ALA A 103 -19.19 -88.22 -38.53
C ALA A 103 -18.76 -87.08 -37.58
N PRO A 104 -19.34 -86.96 -36.36
CA PRO A 104 -18.93 -85.96 -35.38
C PRO A 104 -17.44 -86.04 -35.02
N ALA A 105 -16.79 -84.88 -34.92
CA ALA A 105 -15.40 -84.79 -34.48
C ALA A 105 -15.26 -84.95 -32.96
N THR A 106 -14.09 -85.40 -32.50
CA THR A 106 -13.71 -85.38 -31.08
C THR A 106 -13.17 -84.00 -30.73
N LEU A 107 -13.81 -83.32 -29.77
CA LEU A 107 -13.58 -81.90 -29.48
C LEU A 107 -12.68 -81.62 -28.28
N THR A 108 -12.19 -82.66 -27.59
CA THR A 108 -11.30 -82.54 -26.44
C THR A 108 -9.88 -82.22 -26.88
N PHE A 109 -9.24 -81.26 -26.21
CA PHE A 109 -7.84 -80.94 -26.46
C PHE A 109 -6.92 -82.01 -25.85
N PRO A 110 -5.90 -82.49 -26.58
CA PRO A 110 -4.93 -83.44 -26.03
C PRO A 110 -4.04 -82.81 -24.95
N SER A 111 -3.77 -81.51 -25.07
CA SER A 111 -3.14 -80.63 -24.07
C SER A 111 -3.45 -79.18 -24.45
N VAL A 112 -3.60 -78.31 -23.45
CA VAL A 112 -3.84 -76.86 -23.66
C VAL A 112 -2.57 -76.01 -23.58
N GLY A 113 -1.40 -76.60 -23.32
CA GLY A 113 -0.13 -75.86 -23.20
C GLY A 113 0.00 -75.09 -21.86
N ASP A 114 1.02 -74.22 -21.78
CA ASP A 114 1.26 -73.33 -20.65
C ASP A 114 0.71 -71.93 -20.98
N THR A 115 -0.25 -71.49 -20.19
CA THR A 115 -0.95 -70.21 -20.36
C THR A 115 -0.52 -69.16 -19.32
N THR A 116 0.44 -69.47 -18.44
CA THR A 116 0.88 -68.59 -17.34
C THR A 116 1.45 -67.24 -17.80
N GLY A 117 1.90 -67.16 -19.06
CA GLY A 117 2.41 -65.92 -19.66
C GLY A 117 1.40 -65.13 -20.48
N ILE A 118 0.15 -65.58 -20.57
CA ILE A 118 -0.92 -64.92 -21.34
C ILE A 118 -1.82 -64.22 -20.32
N LEU A 119 -1.59 -62.93 -20.12
CA LEU A 119 -2.25 -62.11 -19.11
C LEU A 119 -3.33 -61.23 -19.76
N VAL A 120 -4.30 -60.78 -18.97
CA VAL A 120 -5.34 -59.85 -19.41
C VAL A 120 -5.37 -58.70 -18.42
N ASP A 121 -5.36 -57.48 -18.94
CA ASP A 121 -5.58 -56.30 -18.12
C ASP A 121 -6.37 -55.30 -18.93
N ALA A 122 -7.68 -55.24 -18.69
CA ALA A 122 -8.60 -54.31 -19.32
C ALA A 122 -9.24 -53.37 -18.30
N VAL A 123 -8.63 -53.22 -17.12
CA VAL A 123 -9.08 -52.30 -16.08
C VAL A 123 -8.40 -50.96 -16.36
N ALA A 124 -9.19 -49.92 -16.61
CA ALA A 124 -8.65 -48.59 -16.81
C ALA A 124 -8.23 -47.96 -15.48
N PRO A 125 -7.08 -47.25 -15.42
CA PRO A 125 -6.68 -46.51 -14.22
C PRO A 125 -7.66 -45.36 -13.95
N THR A 126 -8.00 -45.16 -12.68
CA THR A 126 -8.98 -44.15 -12.23
C THR A 126 -8.39 -43.19 -11.20
N ILE A 127 -8.87 -41.94 -11.19
CA ILE A 127 -8.44 -40.94 -10.22
C ILE A 127 -9.13 -41.20 -8.88
N THR A 128 -8.34 -41.39 -7.84
CA THR A 128 -8.82 -41.65 -6.47
C THR A 128 -8.92 -40.39 -5.64
N THR A 129 -7.95 -39.48 -5.73
CA THR A 129 -7.93 -38.24 -4.93
C THR A 129 -7.33 -37.06 -5.70
N VAL A 130 -7.77 -35.87 -5.29
CA VAL A 130 -7.09 -34.59 -5.60
C VAL A 130 -6.76 -33.94 -4.27
N THR A 131 -5.48 -33.78 -3.98
CA THR A 131 -4.99 -33.05 -2.80
C THR A 131 -4.74 -31.60 -3.21
N PRO A 132 -5.42 -30.62 -2.62
CA PRO A 132 -5.21 -29.21 -2.91
C PRO A 132 -3.89 -28.71 -2.30
N PRO A 133 -3.43 -27.50 -2.69
CA PRO A 133 -2.35 -26.81 -2.01
C PRO A 133 -2.63 -26.62 -0.52
N THR A 134 -1.59 -26.28 0.25
CA THR A 134 -1.76 -25.92 1.66
C THR A 134 -2.65 -24.68 1.82
N ASN A 135 -3.43 -24.62 2.89
CA ASN A 135 -4.21 -23.41 3.18
C ASN A 135 -3.31 -22.19 3.37
N GLY A 136 -3.72 -21.07 2.79
CA GLY A 136 -3.00 -19.81 2.80
C GLY A 136 -3.54 -18.85 1.75
N THR A 137 -3.14 -17.58 1.85
CA THR A 137 -3.36 -16.58 0.80
C THR A 137 -2.10 -16.49 -0.04
N TYR A 138 -2.24 -16.71 -1.33
CA TYR A 138 -1.13 -16.76 -2.26
C TYR A 138 -1.09 -15.50 -3.13
N GLY A 139 0.10 -14.90 -3.24
CA GLY A 139 0.37 -13.71 -4.05
C GLY A 139 0.93 -14.01 -5.45
N VAL A 140 1.21 -12.95 -6.21
CA VAL A 140 1.79 -13.05 -7.56
C VAL A 140 3.06 -13.90 -7.58
N GLY A 141 3.16 -14.81 -8.56
CA GLY A 141 4.35 -15.65 -8.78
C GLY A 141 4.48 -16.83 -7.82
N GLN A 142 3.59 -16.98 -6.83
CA GLN A 142 3.54 -18.18 -6.00
C GLN A 142 2.84 -19.33 -6.73
N ASN A 143 3.13 -20.56 -6.29
CA ASN A 143 2.67 -21.78 -6.94
C ASN A 143 1.54 -22.43 -6.14
N LEU A 144 0.50 -22.81 -6.86
CA LEU A 144 -0.58 -23.68 -6.40
C LEU A 144 -0.31 -25.08 -6.95
N ASP A 145 0.21 -25.95 -6.09
CA ASP A 145 0.55 -27.34 -6.41
C ASP A 145 -0.57 -28.29 -5.97
N PHE A 146 -1.32 -28.80 -6.95
CA PHE A 146 -2.34 -29.84 -6.77
C PHE A 146 -1.71 -31.21 -7.01
N THR A 147 -2.00 -32.19 -6.15
CA THR A 147 -1.55 -33.58 -6.36
C THR A 147 -2.73 -34.45 -6.71
N VAL A 148 -2.72 -35.05 -7.90
CA VAL A 148 -3.74 -35.99 -8.36
C VAL A 148 -3.19 -37.40 -8.25
N THR A 149 -3.95 -38.30 -7.63
CA THR A 149 -3.53 -39.69 -7.40
C THR A 149 -4.45 -40.65 -8.13
N PHE A 150 -3.87 -41.57 -8.89
CA PHE A 150 -4.57 -42.68 -9.54
C PHE A 150 -4.56 -43.93 -8.63
N ASP A 151 -5.45 -44.87 -8.87
CA ASP A 151 -5.45 -46.19 -8.20
C ASP A 151 -4.24 -47.04 -8.57
N GLU A 152 -3.65 -46.80 -9.75
CA GLU A 152 -2.40 -47.39 -10.20
C GLU A 152 -1.51 -46.39 -10.97
N ALA A 153 -0.31 -46.83 -11.34
CA ALA A 153 0.62 -45.98 -12.08
C ALA A 153 0.17 -45.82 -13.54
N ILE A 154 0.18 -44.58 -14.04
CA ILE A 154 -0.16 -44.30 -15.42
C ILE A 154 1.09 -44.17 -16.29
N THR A 155 0.99 -44.66 -17.52
CA THR A 155 1.85 -44.33 -18.66
C THR A 155 1.30 -43.10 -19.36
N LEU A 156 2.10 -42.04 -19.38
CA LEU A 156 1.89 -40.88 -20.25
C LEU A 156 2.62 -41.14 -21.56
N THR A 157 1.90 -41.28 -22.67
CA THR A 157 2.53 -41.36 -23.99
C THR A 157 2.62 -39.93 -24.55
N PRO A 158 3.82 -39.32 -24.57
CA PRO A 158 3.96 -37.96 -25.03
C PRO A 158 3.74 -37.90 -26.55
N GLY A 159 2.66 -37.23 -26.95
CA GLY A 159 2.50 -36.69 -28.29
C GLY A 159 3.12 -35.28 -28.38
N THR A 160 2.41 -34.38 -29.03
CA THR A 160 2.67 -32.92 -29.07
C THR A 160 2.06 -32.15 -27.90
N GLY A 161 1.25 -32.80 -27.06
CA GLY A 161 0.51 -32.17 -25.96
C GLY A 161 0.85 -32.68 -24.56
N SER A 162 0.03 -32.28 -23.58
CA SER A 162 0.17 -32.55 -22.14
C SER A 162 -1.21 -32.79 -21.50
N ILE A 163 -1.23 -33.20 -20.24
CA ILE A 163 -2.44 -33.23 -19.41
C ILE A 163 -2.42 -32.03 -18.45
N ARG A 164 -3.58 -31.41 -18.22
CA ARG A 164 -3.72 -30.27 -17.30
C ARG A 164 -4.97 -30.37 -16.45
N LEU A 165 -4.93 -29.68 -15.32
CA LEU A 165 -6.03 -29.59 -14.37
C LEU A 165 -6.73 -28.23 -14.54
N PRO A 166 -7.99 -28.21 -14.99
CA PRO A 166 -8.79 -26.98 -14.99
C PRO A 166 -9.08 -26.53 -13.56
N ILE A 167 -8.86 -25.25 -13.28
CA ILE A 167 -9.27 -24.59 -12.03
C ILE A 167 -9.93 -23.25 -12.36
N THR A 168 -10.86 -22.79 -11.52
CA THR A 168 -11.50 -21.48 -11.65
C THR A 168 -11.16 -20.65 -10.42
N LEU A 169 -10.79 -19.39 -10.64
CA LEU A 169 -10.62 -18.39 -9.59
C LEU A 169 -11.76 -17.38 -9.65
N ASP A 170 -12.02 -16.64 -8.57
CA ASP A 170 -13.00 -15.54 -8.57
C ASP A 170 -12.74 -14.49 -9.67
N SER A 171 -11.51 -14.41 -10.20
CA SER A 171 -11.15 -13.55 -11.33
C SER A 171 -11.83 -13.87 -12.67
N GLY A 172 -12.47 -15.04 -12.83
CA GLY A 172 -13.32 -15.32 -14.00
C GLY A 172 -13.12 -16.70 -14.63
N GLU A 173 -12.76 -16.73 -15.92
CA GLU A 173 -12.74 -17.96 -16.73
C GLU A 173 -11.78 -19.05 -16.18
N PRO A 174 -12.05 -20.33 -16.50
CA PRO A 174 -11.15 -21.42 -16.14
C PRO A 174 -9.72 -21.18 -16.65
N ILE A 175 -8.78 -21.35 -15.74
CA ILE A 175 -7.34 -21.41 -15.99
C ILE A 175 -6.85 -22.84 -15.80
N PHE A 176 -5.57 -23.10 -16.08
CA PHE A 176 -5.03 -24.46 -16.10
C PHE A 176 -3.76 -24.60 -15.26
N ALA A 177 -3.76 -25.55 -14.33
CA ALA A 177 -2.56 -26.03 -13.68
C ALA A 177 -1.90 -27.12 -14.55
N GLU A 178 -0.63 -26.92 -14.88
CA GLU A 178 0.11 -27.75 -15.83
C GLU A 178 0.88 -28.87 -15.12
N LEU A 179 0.92 -30.06 -15.72
CA LEU A 179 1.66 -31.20 -15.18
C LEU A 179 3.15 -30.88 -15.01
N GLN A 180 3.66 -31.08 -13.80
CA GLN A 180 5.08 -30.95 -13.45
C GLN A 180 5.83 -32.29 -13.48
N GLY A 181 5.10 -33.40 -13.28
CA GLY A 181 5.67 -34.74 -13.25
C GLY A 181 5.09 -35.60 -12.11
N PRO A 182 5.69 -36.77 -11.84
CA PRO A 182 5.27 -37.63 -10.74
C PRO A 182 5.54 -36.98 -9.39
N GLY A 183 4.65 -37.25 -8.42
CA GLY A 183 4.78 -36.85 -7.03
C GLY A 183 5.67 -37.79 -6.22
N THR A 184 5.44 -37.83 -4.90
CA THR A 184 6.21 -38.71 -4.00
C THR A 184 5.76 -40.16 -4.05
N ASP A 185 4.49 -40.39 -4.38
CA ASP A 185 3.92 -41.71 -4.60
C ASP A 185 3.97 -42.04 -6.11
N PRO A 186 4.31 -43.29 -6.52
CA PRO A 186 4.34 -43.70 -7.92
C PRO A 186 3.05 -43.46 -8.71
N ASN A 187 1.90 -43.39 -8.04
CA ASN A 187 0.59 -43.18 -8.67
C ASN A 187 0.12 -41.73 -8.57
N SER A 188 0.95 -40.84 -7.99
CA SER A 188 0.63 -39.42 -7.80
C SER A 188 1.33 -38.54 -8.81
N TYR A 189 0.68 -37.46 -9.23
CA TYR A 189 1.19 -36.49 -10.22
C TYR A 189 0.87 -35.07 -9.78
N VAL A 190 1.86 -34.17 -9.90
CA VAL A 190 1.75 -32.78 -9.45
C VAL A 190 1.37 -31.88 -10.61
N PHE A 191 0.31 -31.11 -10.45
CA PHE A 191 -0.15 -30.07 -11.36
C PHE A 191 0.06 -28.72 -10.70
N ARG A 192 0.70 -27.80 -11.41
CA ARG A 192 1.08 -26.49 -10.88
C ARG A 192 0.44 -25.36 -11.67
N TYR A 193 -0.20 -24.45 -10.97
CA TYR A 193 -0.50 -23.12 -11.49
C TYR A 193 0.40 -22.09 -10.79
N THR A 194 1.05 -21.22 -11.55
CA THR A 194 1.77 -20.07 -11.02
C THR A 194 0.88 -18.84 -11.16
N ILE A 195 0.60 -18.18 -10.03
CA ILE A 195 -0.37 -17.08 -9.94
C ILE A 195 0.10 -15.89 -10.77
N ALA A 196 -0.77 -15.42 -11.66
CA ALA A 196 -0.55 -14.24 -12.47
C ALA A 196 -1.09 -12.98 -11.76
N GLU A 197 -0.59 -11.82 -12.17
CA GLU A 197 -1.05 -10.52 -11.69
C GLU A 197 -2.56 -10.34 -11.93
N GLY A 198 -3.27 -9.81 -10.93
CA GLY A 198 -4.71 -9.57 -10.98
C GLY A 198 -5.59 -10.80 -10.70
N ASN A 199 -5.00 -11.98 -10.50
CA ASN A 199 -5.77 -13.13 -10.02
C ASN A 199 -6.25 -12.89 -8.57
N VAL A 200 -7.50 -13.25 -8.32
CA VAL A 200 -8.12 -13.15 -7.01
C VAL A 200 -9.00 -14.37 -6.77
N ASP A 201 -9.00 -14.85 -5.54
CA ASP A 201 -9.90 -15.89 -5.03
C ASP A 201 -10.05 -15.73 -3.51
N SER A 202 -11.27 -15.47 -3.08
CA SER A 202 -11.60 -15.12 -1.70
C SER A 202 -12.36 -16.22 -0.95
N ASN A 203 -12.76 -17.29 -1.65
CA ASN A 203 -13.68 -18.29 -1.11
C ASN A 203 -13.25 -19.75 -1.37
N GLY A 204 -12.14 -19.94 -2.08
CA GLY A 204 -11.56 -21.24 -2.38
C GLY A 204 -11.64 -21.55 -3.88
N ILE A 205 -10.53 -22.08 -4.38
CA ILE A 205 -10.35 -22.37 -5.81
C ILE A 205 -11.31 -23.47 -6.27
N GLU A 206 -12.10 -23.23 -7.31
CA GLU A 206 -12.90 -24.29 -7.93
C GLU A 206 -11.99 -25.23 -8.71
N VAL A 207 -12.09 -26.54 -8.45
CA VAL A 207 -11.40 -27.57 -9.23
C VAL A 207 -12.39 -28.14 -10.25
N GLY A 208 -11.96 -28.27 -11.51
CA GLY A 208 -12.79 -28.80 -12.59
C GLY A 208 -13.28 -30.24 -12.34
N THR A 209 -14.14 -30.74 -13.23
CA THR A 209 -14.74 -32.08 -13.09
C THR A 209 -13.91 -33.21 -13.71
N ALA A 210 -12.92 -32.88 -14.54
CA ALA A 210 -12.04 -33.84 -15.20
C ALA A 210 -10.68 -33.21 -15.53
N LEU A 211 -9.64 -34.02 -15.64
CA LEU A 211 -8.39 -33.61 -16.28
C LEU A 211 -8.61 -33.43 -17.79
N GLU A 212 -7.91 -32.46 -18.38
CA GLU A 212 -8.02 -32.16 -19.80
C GLU A 212 -6.75 -32.55 -20.56
N LEU A 213 -6.92 -33.23 -21.69
CA LEU A 213 -5.84 -33.58 -22.61
C LEU A 213 -5.63 -32.43 -23.61
N GLN A 214 -4.40 -31.99 -23.76
CA GLN A 214 -3.96 -31.14 -24.87
C GLN A 214 -3.45 -32.01 -26.02
N GLY A 215 -3.78 -31.62 -27.25
CA GLY A 215 -3.25 -32.25 -28.45
C GLY A 215 -3.61 -33.74 -28.58
N ASP A 216 -2.63 -34.56 -28.90
CA ASP A 216 -2.69 -36.00 -29.10
C ASP A 216 -2.13 -36.80 -27.92
N ALA A 217 -2.02 -36.19 -26.73
CA ALA A 217 -1.57 -36.88 -25.53
C ALA A 217 -2.54 -38.00 -25.15
N THR A 218 -2.01 -39.19 -24.82
CA THR A 218 -2.77 -40.31 -24.27
C THR A 218 -2.28 -40.65 -22.87
N VAL A 219 -3.22 -41.04 -22.02
CA VAL A 219 -2.98 -41.42 -20.63
C VAL A 219 -3.62 -42.80 -20.46
N GLY A 220 -2.82 -43.77 -20.05
CA GLY A 220 -3.31 -45.11 -19.78
C GLY A 220 -2.41 -45.85 -18.82
N ASP A 221 -2.62 -47.14 -18.65
CA ASP A 221 -1.74 -48.02 -17.86
C ASP A 221 -0.64 -48.65 -18.73
N ALA A 222 -0.02 -49.73 -18.25
CA ALA A 222 0.99 -50.49 -19.00
C ALA A 222 0.40 -51.41 -20.08
N ALA A 223 -0.88 -51.81 -19.95
CA ALA A 223 -1.64 -52.57 -20.94
C ALA A 223 -2.36 -51.66 -21.95
N ASN A 224 -2.08 -50.35 -21.88
CA ASN A 224 -2.58 -49.32 -22.79
C ASN A 224 -4.09 -49.07 -22.68
N ASN A 225 -4.72 -49.39 -21.54
CA ASN A 225 -6.10 -49.01 -21.26
C ASN A 225 -6.17 -47.51 -20.95
N SER A 226 -7.09 -46.78 -21.59
CA SER A 226 -7.20 -45.33 -21.40
C SER A 226 -7.73 -44.96 -20.02
N ALA A 227 -7.04 -44.06 -19.32
CA ALA A 227 -7.39 -43.63 -17.98
C ALA A 227 -8.74 -42.90 -17.91
N VAL A 228 -9.47 -43.12 -16.82
CA VAL A 228 -10.68 -42.35 -16.50
C VAL A 228 -10.28 -41.04 -15.85
N LEU A 229 -10.38 -39.95 -16.61
CA LEU A 229 -9.91 -38.61 -16.20
C LEU A 229 -10.91 -37.82 -15.34
N THR A 230 -12.05 -38.42 -14.97
CA THR A 230 -13.06 -37.75 -14.12
C THR A 230 -12.50 -37.56 -12.72
N LEU A 231 -12.62 -36.35 -12.18
CA LEU A 231 -12.12 -35.99 -10.86
C LEU A 231 -13.17 -36.33 -9.77
N PRO A 232 -12.73 -36.73 -8.57
CA PRO A 232 -13.62 -36.90 -7.44
C PRO A 232 -14.27 -35.58 -7.04
N THR A 233 -15.54 -35.62 -6.65
CA THR A 233 -16.27 -34.45 -6.17
C THR A 233 -15.87 -34.08 -4.75
N GLY A 234 -15.91 -32.79 -4.41
CA GLY A 234 -15.77 -32.33 -3.02
C GLY A 234 -14.32 -32.11 -2.57
N VAL A 235 -13.44 -31.69 -3.49
CA VAL A 235 -12.11 -31.17 -3.14
C VAL A 235 -12.31 -29.90 -2.31
N ASP A 236 -11.85 -29.91 -1.06
CA ASP A 236 -11.98 -28.76 -0.15
C ASP A 236 -10.82 -27.79 -0.35
N THR A 237 -11.11 -26.68 -1.02
CA THR A 237 -10.17 -25.58 -1.29
C THR A 237 -10.53 -24.32 -0.50
N THR A 238 -11.46 -24.38 0.47
CA THR A 238 -11.98 -23.19 1.17
C THR A 238 -10.92 -22.37 1.90
N GLY A 239 -9.78 -22.97 2.22
CA GLY A 239 -8.63 -22.30 2.82
C GLY A 239 -7.51 -21.92 1.85
N VAL A 240 -7.65 -22.20 0.56
CA VAL A 240 -6.68 -21.87 -0.49
C VAL A 240 -7.17 -20.61 -1.20
N LEU A 241 -6.61 -19.46 -0.83
CA LEU A 241 -7.02 -18.15 -1.30
C LEU A 241 -5.96 -17.54 -2.21
N VAL A 242 -6.36 -16.64 -3.09
CA VAL A 242 -5.45 -15.92 -4.00
C VAL A 242 -5.72 -14.43 -3.87
N ASP A 243 -4.65 -13.68 -3.69
CA ASP A 243 -4.68 -12.23 -3.76
C ASP A 243 -3.43 -11.77 -4.48
N ALA A 244 -3.58 -11.49 -5.77
CA ALA A 244 -2.50 -11.09 -6.66
C ALA A 244 -2.69 -9.65 -7.14
N VAL A 245 -3.37 -8.82 -6.34
CA VAL A 245 -3.61 -7.40 -6.62
C VAL A 245 -2.67 -6.57 -5.75
N ALA A 246 -1.78 -5.80 -6.38
CA ALA A 246 -0.88 -4.93 -5.65
C ALA A 246 -1.63 -3.71 -5.05
N PRO A 247 -1.33 -3.32 -3.80
CA PRO A 247 -1.84 -2.08 -3.25
C PRO A 247 -1.33 -0.87 -4.02
N THR A 248 -2.16 0.15 -4.22
CA THR A 248 -1.82 1.38 -4.96
C THR A 248 -2.04 2.61 -4.09
N ILE A 249 -1.33 3.71 -4.34
CA ILE A 249 -1.62 5.00 -3.68
C ILE A 249 -2.83 5.64 -4.36
N THR A 250 -3.86 5.92 -3.58
CA THR A 250 -5.13 6.49 -4.07
C THR A 250 -5.24 7.99 -3.84
N ALA A 251 -4.59 8.51 -2.80
CA ALA A 251 -4.61 9.93 -2.47
C ALA A 251 -3.39 10.35 -1.64
N VAL A 252 -3.02 11.64 -1.76
CA VAL A 252 -2.11 12.32 -0.84
C VAL A 252 -2.80 13.59 -0.34
N ALA A 253 -3.17 13.61 0.94
CA ALA A 253 -3.66 14.82 1.59
C ALA A 253 -2.49 15.75 1.89
N LEU A 254 -2.62 17.00 1.45
CA LEU A 254 -1.59 18.03 1.58
C LEU A 254 -1.65 18.76 2.93
N PRO A 255 -0.55 19.38 3.38
CA PRO A 255 -0.56 20.38 4.44
C PRO A 255 -1.57 21.50 4.15
N THR A 256 -2.02 22.19 5.20
CA THR A 256 -2.88 23.37 5.05
C THR A 256 -2.15 24.51 4.37
N ASN A 257 -2.86 25.34 3.61
CA ASN A 257 -2.28 26.55 3.04
C ASN A 257 -1.76 27.48 4.15
N GLY A 258 -0.57 28.04 3.94
CA GLY A 258 0.14 28.91 4.86
C GLY A 258 1.61 29.07 4.46
N THR A 259 2.29 29.99 5.14
CA THR A 259 3.75 30.14 5.05
C THR A 259 4.36 29.50 6.27
N TYR A 260 5.21 28.49 6.04
CA TYR A 260 5.81 27.70 7.10
C TYR A 260 7.24 28.17 7.40
N GLY A 261 7.46 28.56 8.66
CA GLY A 261 8.76 28.98 9.19
C GLY A 261 9.60 27.84 9.76
N VAL A 262 10.82 28.15 10.21
CA VAL A 262 11.76 27.18 10.79
C VAL A 262 11.09 26.35 11.90
N GLY A 263 11.27 25.03 11.86
CA GLY A 263 10.78 24.09 12.87
C GLY A 263 9.29 23.74 12.75
N GLN A 264 8.54 24.38 11.84
CA GLN A 264 7.15 24.01 11.56
C GLN A 264 7.08 22.76 10.67
N ASN A 265 5.93 22.09 10.68
CA ASN A 265 5.75 20.78 10.05
C ASN A 265 4.84 20.86 8.83
N LEU A 266 5.32 20.30 7.72
CA LEU A 266 4.52 19.92 6.57
C LEU A 266 4.14 18.43 6.72
N ASP A 267 2.89 18.18 7.10
CA ASP A 267 2.34 16.83 7.26
C ASP A 267 1.54 16.40 6.02
N PHE A 268 1.91 15.27 5.43
CA PHE A 268 1.27 14.65 4.29
C PHE A 268 0.62 13.34 4.73
N ALA A 269 -0.61 13.08 4.31
CA ALA A 269 -1.27 11.80 4.56
C ALA A 269 -1.41 11.02 3.26
N VAL A 270 -0.69 9.89 3.14
CA VAL A 270 -0.70 9.02 1.96
C VAL A 270 -1.65 7.86 2.21
N THR A 271 -2.65 7.69 1.35
CA THR A 271 -3.68 6.65 1.47
C THR A 271 -3.52 5.58 0.40
N PHE A 272 -3.47 4.32 0.80
CA PHE A 272 -3.41 3.15 -0.08
C PHE A 272 -4.81 2.60 -0.40
N SER A 273 -4.94 1.84 -1.49
CA SER A 273 -6.19 1.18 -1.91
C SER A 273 -6.67 0.13 -0.91
N GLU A 274 -5.77 -0.38 -0.07
CA GLU A 274 -6.01 -1.36 0.97
C GLU A 274 -4.96 -1.26 2.08
N ALA A 275 -5.10 -2.09 3.10
CA ALA A 275 -4.18 -2.09 4.23
C ALA A 275 -2.81 -2.63 3.81
N VAL A 276 -1.75 -1.91 4.18
CA VAL A 276 -0.36 -2.27 3.88
C VAL A 276 0.47 -2.37 5.15
N THR A 277 1.55 -3.14 5.08
CA THR A 277 2.62 -3.21 6.07
C THR A 277 3.85 -2.49 5.53
N LEU A 278 4.23 -1.41 6.20
CA LEU A 278 5.46 -0.66 5.90
C LEU A 278 6.60 -1.23 6.75
N THR A 279 7.62 -1.79 6.11
CA THR A 279 8.80 -2.33 6.79
C THR A 279 10.03 -1.53 6.35
N PRO A 280 10.53 -0.57 7.15
CA PRO A 280 11.68 0.24 6.77
C PRO A 280 13.01 -0.55 6.67
N GLY A 281 13.09 -1.73 7.27
CA GLY A 281 14.31 -2.53 7.32
C GLY A 281 15.48 -1.77 7.97
N THR A 282 16.62 -1.79 7.27
CA THR A 282 17.81 -0.97 7.55
C THR A 282 17.77 0.41 6.89
N GLY A 283 16.81 0.64 6.00
CA GLY A 283 16.64 1.88 5.26
C GLY A 283 15.48 2.73 5.76
N SER A 284 14.74 3.35 4.84
CA SER A 284 13.66 4.28 5.18
C SER A 284 12.64 4.40 4.05
N ILE A 285 11.44 4.78 4.43
CA ILE A 285 10.34 5.06 3.51
C ILE A 285 10.10 6.55 3.59
N ARG A 286 10.30 7.27 2.48
CA ARG A 286 10.28 8.74 2.45
C ARG A 286 9.41 9.24 1.30
N LEU A 287 8.78 10.40 1.51
CA LEU A 287 8.07 11.12 0.48
C LEU A 287 8.97 12.26 -0.03
N PRO A 288 9.42 12.25 -1.29
CA PRO A 288 10.19 13.36 -1.84
C PRO A 288 9.35 14.62 -1.93
N ILE A 289 9.95 15.76 -1.59
CA ILE A 289 9.41 17.09 -1.82
C ILE A 289 10.50 17.96 -2.46
N THR A 290 10.13 19.01 -3.19
CA THR A 290 11.07 20.00 -3.71
C THR A 290 10.58 21.39 -3.34
N LEU A 291 11.51 22.21 -2.89
CA LEU A 291 11.31 23.61 -2.55
C LEU A 291 12.13 24.49 -3.51
N ASP A 292 11.82 25.78 -3.61
CA ASP A 292 12.61 26.75 -4.38
C ASP A 292 14.09 26.84 -3.93
N SER A 293 14.41 26.41 -2.70
CA SER A 293 15.79 26.31 -2.20
C SER A 293 16.69 25.29 -2.96
N GLY A 294 16.12 24.47 -3.85
CA GLY A 294 16.87 23.71 -4.86
C GLY A 294 16.79 22.20 -4.74
N GLU A 295 17.58 21.59 -3.85
CA GLU A 295 17.71 20.14 -3.77
C GLU A 295 16.42 19.45 -3.28
N PRO A 296 16.12 18.22 -3.76
CA PRO A 296 15.03 17.43 -3.23
C PRO A 296 15.21 17.18 -1.72
N LEU A 297 14.15 17.41 -0.98
CA LEU A 297 14.04 17.13 0.45
C LEU A 297 13.09 15.95 0.66
N PHE A 298 13.03 15.46 1.90
CA PHE A 298 12.28 14.25 2.22
C PHE A 298 11.40 14.46 3.44
N ALA A 299 10.10 14.17 3.29
CA ALA A 299 9.19 13.98 4.40
C ALA A 299 9.31 12.54 4.91
N GLU A 300 9.53 12.40 6.22
CA GLU A 300 9.82 11.14 6.89
C GLU A 300 8.55 10.46 7.40
N LEU A 301 8.48 9.13 7.27
CA LEU A 301 7.37 8.34 7.83
C LEU A 301 7.26 8.53 9.35
N GLN A 302 6.10 8.99 9.81
CA GLN A 302 5.77 9.15 11.23
C GLN A 302 4.98 7.96 11.78
N GLY A 303 4.22 7.27 10.93
CA GLY A 303 3.39 6.13 11.32
C GLY A 303 1.99 6.16 10.69
N PRO A 304 1.08 5.29 11.15
CA PRO A 304 -0.29 5.23 10.64
C PRO A 304 -1.10 6.47 11.03
N GLY A 305 -2.02 6.87 10.15
CA GLY A 305 -3.02 7.90 10.37
C GLY A 305 -4.24 7.37 11.13
N THR A 306 -5.36 8.10 11.04
CA THR A 306 -6.65 7.68 11.65
C THR A 306 -7.39 6.64 10.82
N ASP A 307 -7.21 6.68 9.51
CA ASP A 307 -7.68 5.65 8.58
C ASP A 307 -6.64 4.51 8.47
N PRO A 308 -7.06 3.24 8.49
CA PRO A 308 -6.13 2.09 8.53
C PRO A 308 -5.26 1.94 7.28
N ASN A 309 -5.64 2.55 6.15
CA ASN A 309 -4.88 2.51 4.90
C ASN A 309 -4.02 3.77 4.71
N THR A 310 -3.99 4.66 5.71
CA THR A 310 -3.33 5.97 5.60
C THR A 310 -2.10 6.06 6.49
N TYR A 311 -1.02 6.64 5.96
CA TYR A 311 0.24 6.87 6.69
C TYR A 311 0.66 8.33 6.60
N ILE A 312 1.21 8.84 7.70
CA ILE A 312 1.65 10.24 7.81
C ILE A 312 3.14 10.34 7.51
N PHE A 313 3.48 11.24 6.59
CA PHE A 313 4.85 11.66 6.28
C PHE A 313 5.02 13.11 6.69
N ARG A 314 6.15 13.44 7.31
CA ARG A 314 6.40 14.77 7.87
C ARG A 314 7.74 15.30 7.43
N TYR A 315 7.71 16.52 6.90
CA TYR A 315 8.91 17.33 6.77
C TYR A 315 8.88 18.45 7.81
N THR A 316 9.99 18.63 8.52
CA THR A 316 10.17 19.77 9.43
C THR A 316 11.05 20.79 8.73
N VAL A 317 10.53 22.01 8.56
CA VAL A 317 11.23 23.08 7.83
C VAL A 317 12.56 23.38 8.50
N ALA A 318 13.65 23.27 7.74
CA ALA A 318 14.98 23.62 8.22
C ALA A 318 15.34 25.06 7.84
N GLU A 319 16.33 25.62 8.54
CA GLU A 319 16.84 26.97 8.28
C GLU A 319 17.33 27.13 6.84
N GLY A 320 16.98 28.27 6.23
CA GLY A 320 17.34 28.61 4.86
C GLY A 320 16.44 27.99 3.78
N ASN A 321 15.45 27.17 4.15
CA ASN A 321 14.49 26.66 3.16
C ASN A 321 13.49 27.74 2.76
N THR A 322 13.21 27.81 1.45
CA THR A 322 12.29 28.79 0.88
C THR A 322 11.48 28.15 -0.23
N ASP A 323 10.22 28.53 -0.31
CA ASP A 323 9.31 28.22 -1.40
C ASP A 323 8.23 29.30 -1.50
N THR A 324 8.20 29.97 -2.64
CA THR A 324 7.35 31.16 -2.87
C THR A 324 6.20 30.91 -3.82
N ASN A 325 6.16 29.73 -4.47
CA ASN A 325 5.19 29.41 -5.52
C ASN A 325 4.43 28.11 -5.30
N GLY A 326 4.70 27.42 -4.20
CA GLY A 326 4.06 26.17 -3.80
C GLY A 326 5.02 25.00 -3.90
N ILE A 327 5.09 24.23 -2.82
CA ILE A 327 5.93 23.03 -2.76
C ILE A 327 5.61 22.05 -3.89
N GLN A 328 6.60 21.27 -4.31
CA GLN A 328 6.37 20.13 -5.20
C GLN A 328 6.43 18.83 -4.41
N VAL A 329 5.49 17.92 -4.66
CA VAL A 329 5.50 16.56 -4.12
C VAL A 329 6.00 15.61 -5.21
N GLY A 330 6.87 14.68 -4.85
CA GLY A 330 7.43 13.68 -5.75
C GLY A 330 6.37 12.81 -6.42
N THR A 331 6.76 12.17 -7.53
CA THR A 331 5.87 11.28 -8.31
C THR A 331 5.72 9.90 -7.71
N ASP A 332 6.61 9.51 -6.79
CA ASP A 332 6.64 8.19 -6.19
C ASP A 332 7.10 8.28 -4.72
N LEU A 333 6.63 7.36 -3.88
CA LEU A 333 7.30 7.11 -2.60
C LEU A 333 8.68 6.48 -2.83
N GLN A 334 9.66 6.90 -2.04
CA GLN A 334 11.02 6.40 -2.12
C GLN A 334 11.29 5.37 -1.02
N LEU A 335 11.75 4.19 -1.43
CA LEU A 335 12.23 3.12 -0.54
C LEU A 335 13.75 3.08 -0.59
N GLU A 336 14.38 3.29 0.56
CA GLU A 336 15.82 3.16 0.72
C GLU A 336 16.20 1.81 1.34
N GLY A 337 17.36 1.28 0.96
CA GLY A 337 17.86 0.01 1.50
C GLY A 337 16.97 -1.19 1.16
N ASP A 338 16.61 -1.97 2.18
CA ASP A 338 15.71 -3.13 2.12
C ASP A 338 14.29 -2.81 2.57
N ALA A 339 13.88 -1.53 2.52
CA ALA A 339 12.53 -1.13 2.86
C ALA A 339 11.49 -1.74 1.91
N THR A 340 10.34 -2.16 2.44
CA THR A 340 9.23 -2.72 1.67
C THR A 340 7.89 -2.12 2.10
N ILE A 341 6.94 -2.10 1.17
CA ILE A 341 5.53 -1.82 1.42
C ILE A 341 4.75 -2.97 0.77
N THR A 342 4.11 -3.79 1.59
CA THR A 342 3.39 -4.98 1.10
C THR A 342 2.03 -5.12 1.76
N ASP A 343 1.07 -5.72 1.09
CA ASP A 343 -0.19 -6.14 1.72
C ASP A 343 -0.01 -7.43 2.57
N ALA A 344 -1.12 -8.05 2.96
CA ALA A 344 -1.13 -9.30 3.73
C ALA A 344 -0.73 -10.55 2.91
N ALA A 345 -0.93 -10.51 1.58
CA ALA A 345 -0.53 -11.57 0.64
C ALA A 345 0.93 -11.45 0.17
N ASN A 346 1.63 -10.40 0.64
CA ASN A 346 2.98 -9.99 0.26
C ASN A 346 3.10 -9.44 -1.17
N ASN A 347 2.02 -8.90 -1.76
CA ASN A 347 2.17 -8.14 -3.00
C ASN A 347 2.83 -6.79 -2.68
N SER A 348 3.87 -6.43 -3.44
CA SER A 348 4.54 -5.15 -3.31
C SER A 348 3.65 -4.01 -3.82
N ALA A 349 3.55 -2.92 -3.04
CA ALA A 349 2.78 -1.76 -3.43
C ALA A 349 3.32 -1.09 -4.69
N THR A 350 2.41 -0.60 -5.52
CA THR A 350 2.74 0.38 -6.55
C THR A 350 2.89 1.75 -5.91
N LEU A 351 4.09 2.31 -5.99
CA LEU A 351 4.48 3.51 -5.24
C LEU A 351 4.19 4.83 -5.96
N ALA A 352 3.66 4.76 -7.19
CA ALA A 352 3.31 5.93 -7.97
C ALA A 352 2.23 6.74 -7.28
N ILE A 353 2.52 8.02 -7.08
CA ILE A 353 1.64 9.01 -6.50
C ILE A 353 0.85 9.66 -7.64
N ALA A 354 -0.46 9.42 -7.65
CA ALA A 354 -1.38 10.08 -8.55
C ALA A 354 -2.18 11.17 -7.81
N ASN A 355 -2.62 12.18 -8.55
CA ASN A 355 -3.59 13.19 -8.09
C ASN A 355 -3.15 14.00 -6.85
N VAL A 356 -1.93 14.53 -6.86
CA VAL A 356 -1.53 15.56 -5.89
C VAL A 356 -2.40 16.80 -6.10
N GLY A 357 -2.96 17.34 -5.02
CA GLY A 357 -3.76 18.57 -5.04
C GLY A 357 -2.93 19.80 -5.41
N ASP A 358 -3.59 20.96 -5.46
CA ASP A 358 -2.93 22.25 -5.66
C ASP A 358 -2.08 22.64 -4.44
N THR A 359 -0.78 22.86 -4.65
CA THR A 359 0.20 23.22 -3.61
C THR A 359 0.56 24.70 -3.61
N THR A 360 -0.02 25.53 -4.49
CA THR A 360 0.35 26.95 -4.64
C THR A 360 0.16 27.81 -3.38
N GLY A 361 -0.66 27.34 -2.43
CA GLY A 361 -0.87 27.99 -1.14
C GLY A 361 0.00 27.47 0.00
N ILE A 362 0.86 26.48 -0.25
CA ILE A 362 1.75 25.87 0.75
C ILE A 362 3.15 26.41 0.50
N LEU A 363 3.51 27.45 1.25
CA LEU A 363 4.73 28.22 1.09
C LEU A 363 5.69 27.93 2.23
N VAL A 364 6.98 28.16 2.00
CA VAL A 364 8.01 27.99 3.02
C VAL A 364 8.86 29.26 3.07
N ASP A 365 9.10 29.76 4.27
CA ASP A 365 10.02 30.86 4.49
C ASP A 365 10.74 30.63 5.81
N ALA A 366 11.97 30.13 5.70
CA ALA A 366 12.83 29.85 6.84
C ALA A 366 14.12 30.68 6.79
N VAL A 367 14.07 31.88 6.22
CA VAL A 367 15.17 32.85 6.22
C VAL A 367 14.87 33.88 7.30
N ALA A 368 15.80 34.06 8.24
CA ALA A 368 15.65 35.07 9.28
C ALA A 368 15.85 36.48 8.69
N PRO A 369 15.05 37.48 9.10
CA PRO A 369 15.29 38.87 8.73
C PRO A 369 16.59 39.36 9.37
N GLU A 370 17.46 40.03 8.60
CA GLU A 370 18.73 40.56 9.10
C GLU A 370 18.80 42.08 8.96
N VAL A 371 19.49 42.77 9.87
CA VAL A 371 19.71 44.21 9.75
C VAL A 371 20.74 44.48 8.64
N THR A 372 20.30 45.11 7.56
CA THR A 372 21.16 45.44 6.41
C THR A 372 21.88 46.77 6.56
N THR A 373 21.22 47.78 7.15
CA THR A 373 21.79 49.12 7.32
C THR A 373 21.23 49.83 8.55
N ILE A 374 22.01 50.77 9.10
CA ILE A 374 21.56 51.73 10.10
C ILE A 374 21.77 53.16 9.57
N ALA A 375 20.70 53.96 9.58
CA ALA A 375 20.77 55.39 9.33
C ALA A 375 20.96 56.11 10.67
N LEU A 376 22.05 56.87 10.78
CA LEU A 376 22.37 57.70 11.95
C LEU A 376 21.58 59.02 11.93
N PRO A 377 21.40 59.67 13.09
CA PRO A 377 20.94 61.05 13.15
C PRO A 377 21.88 61.99 12.36
N SER A 378 21.38 63.17 11.98
CA SER A 378 22.23 64.17 11.30
C SER A 378 23.36 64.66 12.20
N ASP A 379 24.55 64.87 11.64
CA ASP A 379 25.69 65.48 12.32
C ASP A 379 25.29 66.77 13.06
N GLY A 380 25.79 66.95 14.28
CA GLY A 380 25.47 68.10 15.11
C GLY A 380 25.75 67.89 16.59
N VAL A 381 25.45 68.93 17.37
CA VAL A 381 25.48 68.89 18.84
C VAL A 381 24.04 68.78 19.33
N TYR A 382 23.73 67.68 20.01
CA TYR A 382 22.42 67.40 20.57
C TYR A 382 22.37 67.79 22.03
N GLY A 383 21.54 68.78 22.35
CA GLY A 383 21.36 69.29 23.72
C GLY A 383 20.22 68.62 24.48
N LEU A 384 20.12 68.93 25.76
CA LEU A 384 19.07 68.44 26.67
C LEU A 384 17.67 68.46 26.02
N GLY A 385 16.99 67.31 26.04
CA GLY A 385 15.63 67.17 25.49
C GLY A 385 15.53 67.05 23.97
N GLN A 386 16.64 67.12 23.24
CA GLN A 386 16.68 66.77 21.81
C GLN A 386 16.77 65.25 21.64
N THR A 387 16.24 64.75 20.52
CA THR A 387 16.18 63.31 20.24
C THR A 387 17.15 62.94 19.12
N LEU A 388 17.95 61.91 19.39
CA LEU A 388 18.75 61.19 18.40
C LEU A 388 17.87 60.06 17.85
N GLU A 389 17.52 60.09 16.56
CA GLU A 389 16.75 59.05 15.88
C GLU A 389 17.62 58.16 14.99
N PHE A 390 17.49 56.84 15.15
CA PHE A 390 18.20 55.81 14.39
C PHE A 390 17.17 55.00 13.61
N THR A 391 17.41 54.78 12.32
CA THR A 391 16.55 53.91 11.50
C THR A 391 17.31 52.67 11.08
N LEU A 392 16.89 51.50 11.58
CA LEU A 392 17.45 50.21 11.19
C LEU A 392 16.62 49.64 10.05
N THR A 393 17.27 49.29 8.94
CA THR A 393 16.64 48.61 7.81
C THR A 393 16.94 47.13 7.86
N PHE A 394 15.90 46.30 7.76
CA PHE A 394 15.97 44.85 7.69
C PHE A 394 15.88 44.37 6.23
N SER A 395 16.34 43.13 5.98
CA SER A 395 16.26 42.47 4.67
C SER A 395 14.82 42.31 4.17
N GLU A 396 13.86 42.29 5.08
CA GLU A 396 12.43 42.14 4.83
C GLU A 396 11.59 42.79 5.94
N ALA A 397 10.27 42.72 5.84
CA ALA A 397 9.37 43.33 6.81
C ALA A 397 9.34 42.55 8.12
N VAL A 398 9.41 43.26 9.25
CA VAL A 398 9.41 42.66 10.59
C VAL A 398 8.30 43.21 11.47
N THR A 399 7.67 42.33 12.23
CA THR A 399 6.70 42.61 13.28
C THR A 399 7.41 42.72 14.62
N VAL A 400 7.09 43.76 15.39
CA VAL A 400 7.65 43.97 16.74
C VAL A 400 6.57 43.73 17.79
N ASP A 401 6.76 42.71 18.64
CA ASP A 401 5.89 42.48 19.81
C ASP A 401 6.55 43.08 21.05
N THR A 402 5.90 44.12 21.62
CA THR A 402 6.39 44.81 22.82
C THR A 402 5.68 44.38 24.11
N THR A 403 4.84 43.34 24.09
CA THR A 403 3.98 42.95 25.22
C THR A 403 4.76 42.50 26.45
N ALA A 404 5.87 41.79 26.25
CA ALA A 404 6.75 41.29 27.30
C ALA A 404 8.00 42.16 27.54
N GLY A 405 8.21 43.19 26.71
CA GLY A 405 9.33 44.12 26.80
C GLY A 405 9.51 44.91 25.52
N THR A 406 10.19 46.05 25.56
CA THR A 406 10.38 46.93 24.39
C THR A 406 11.82 46.83 23.89
N PRO A 407 12.06 46.48 22.61
CA PRO A 407 13.42 46.44 22.08
C PRO A 407 14.15 47.78 22.22
N SER A 408 15.46 47.75 22.46
CA SER A 408 16.32 48.92 22.52
C SER A 408 17.60 48.74 21.69
N LEU A 409 18.16 49.88 21.29
CA LEU A 409 19.50 50.00 20.73
C LEU A 409 20.40 50.63 21.79
N SER A 410 21.45 49.92 22.21
CA SER A 410 22.42 50.44 23.16
C SER A 410 23.29 51.51 22.52
N LEU A 411 23.53 52.61 23.24
CA LEU A 411 24.43 53.69 22.84
C LEU A 411 25.44 53.95 23.97
N THR A 412 26.66 54.33 23.62
CA THR A 412 27.60 54.94 24.59
C THR A 412 27.61 56.44 24.35
N VAL A 413 27.28 57.22 25.39
CA VAL A 413 27.35 58.68 25.38
C VAL A 413 28.37 59.09 26.43
N GLY A 414 29.54 59.55 25.98
CA GLY A 414 30.70 59.80 26.83
C GLY A 414 31.22 58.50 27.45
N SER A 415 31.05 58.33 28.77
CA SER A 415 31.42 57.09 29.47
C SER A 415 30.23 56.22 29.89
N GLU A 416 29.00 56.69 29.66
CA GLU A 416 27.78 56.02 30.13
C GLU A 416 27.11 55.26 28.99
N THR A 417 26.58 54.07 29.29
CA THR A 417 25.74 53.31 28.37
C THR A 417 24.27 53.68 28.59
N VAL A 418 23.60 54.08 27.51
CA VAL A 418 22.18 54.44 27.49
C VAL A 418 21.44 53.63 26.44
N ASP A 419 20.10 53.61 26.51
CA ASP A 419 19.25 52.84 25.58
C ASP A 419 18.38 53.78 24.74
N ALA A 420 18.54 53.72 23.42
CA ALA A 420 17.56 54.25 22.48
C ALA A 420 16.38 53.27 22.36
N ALA A 421 15.19 53.70 22.73
CA ALA A 421 14.00 52.85 22.75
C ALA A 421 13.38 52.72 21.35
N TYR A 422 12.78 51.57 21.06
CA TYR A 422 11.93 51.40 19.88
C TYR A 422 10.77 52.41 19.87
N ILE A 423 10.58 53.10 18.74
CA ILE A 423 9.56 54.14 18.54
C ILE A 423 8.45 53.65 17.59
N SER A 424 8.82 53.15 16.41
CA SER A 424 7.86 52.81 15.36
C SER A 424 8.46 51.94 14.24
N GLY A 425 7.61 51.46 13.32
CA GLY A 425 8.04 50.75 12.11
C GLY A 425 7.64 49.27 12.03
N SER A 426 6.82 48.76 12.97
CA SER A 426 6.31 47.39 12.90
C SER A 426 5.59 47.14 11.58
N ASP A 427 5.71 45.92 11.08
CA ASP A 427 5.13 45.43 9.81
C ASP A 427 5.75 46.10 8.58
N THR A 428 6.92 46.73 8.77
CA THR A 428 7.75 47.30 7.70
C THR A 428 9.18 46.77 7.82
N ASN A 429 10.03 47.05 6.83
CA ASN A 429 11.44 46.70 6.89
C ASN A 429 12.30 47.79 7.56
N ALA A 430 11.71 48.83 8.15
CA ALA A 430 12.44 49.94 8.76
C ALA A 430 11.94 50.22 10.18
N LEU A 431 12.77 49.93 11.19
CA LEU A 431 12.46 50.21 12.59
C LEU A 431 13.17 51.48 13.06
N VAL A 432 12.42 52.35 13.71
CA VAL A 432 12.93 53.62 14.27
C VAL A 432 13.15 53.47 15.77
N PHE A 433 14.34 53.83 16.23
CA PHE A 433 14.74 53.90 17.63
C PHE A 433 15.11 55.33 17.97
N GLY A 434 14.88 55.76 19.22
CA GLY A 434 15.33 57.09 19.62
C GLY A 434 15.75 57.22 21.07
N TYR A 435 16.74 58.08 21.26
CA TYR A 435 17.25 58.48 22.57
C TYR A 435 17.04 59.97 22.77
N THR A 436 16.41 60.37 23.86
CA THR A 436 16.27 61.79 24.23
C THR A 436 17.38 62.14 25.21
N VAL A 437 18.21 63.12 24.85
CA VAL A 437 19.35 63.55 25.66
C VAL A 437 18.88 63.95 27.05
N ALA A 438 19.44 63.29 28.06
CA ALA A 438 19.12 63.47 29.46
C ALA A 438 20.04 64.53 30.11
N ALA A 439 19.67 64.96 31.31
CA ALA A 439 20.48 65.92 32.06
C ALA A 439 21.77 65.25 32.55
N GLY A 440 22.92 65.79 32.14
CA GLY A 440 24.24 65.28 32.50
C GLY A 440 24.93 64.50 31.38
N ASP A 441 24.24 64.23 30.27
CA ASP A 441 24.85 63.60 29.11
C ASP A 441 25.84 64.57 28.43
N GLU A 442 27.07 64.12 28.22
CA GLU A 442 28.12 64.86 27.55
C GLU A 442 29.01 63.90 26.76
N ASP A 443 29.16 64.18 25.47
CA ASP A 443 29.97 63.43 24.52
C ASP A 443 30.54 64.38 23.48
N THR A 444 31.87 64.51 23.48
CA THR A 444 32.59 65.51 22.67
C THR A 444 33.41 64.91 21.54
N ASP A 445 33.48 63.58 21.47
CA ASP A 445 34.21 62.81 20.47
C ASP A 445 33.32 61.89 19.63
N GLY A 446 32.02 61.85 19.92
CA GLY A 446 30.98 61.20 19.13
C GLY A 446 30.46 59.94 19.81
N ILE A 447 29.14 59.76 19.80
CA ILE A 447 28.51 58.59 20.44
C ILE A 447 28.97 57.26 19.82
N GLU A 448 28.93 56.17 20.59
CA GLU A 448 29.08 54.81 20.06
C GLU A 448 27.71 54.14 19.91
N VAL A 449 27.50 53.39 18.84
CA VAL A 449 26.30 52.56 18.66
C VAL A 449 26.68 51.11 18.96
N GLY A 450 25.90 50.44 19.81
CA GLY A 450 26.09 49.03 20.15
C GLY A 450 26.06 48.12 18.92
N SER A 451 26.62 46.92 19.04
CA SER A 451 26.76 45.99 17.91
C SER A 451 25.53 45.12 17.63
N ALA A 452 24.48 45.21 18.47
CA ALA A 452 23.26 44.43 18.34
C ALA A 452 22.05 45.13 18.99
N LEU A 453 20.86 44.75 18.57
CA LEU A 453 19.62 45.09 19.27
C LEU A 453 19.43 44.25 20.55
N ASN A 454 18.89 44.87 21.58
CA ASN A 454 18.43 44.20 22.79
C ASN A 454 16.92 44.04 22.73
N LEU A 455 16.41 42.80 22.77
CA LEU A 455 14.95 42.57 22.72
C LEU A 455 14.23 42.96 24.01
N ASN A 456 14.93 42.96 25.14
CA ASN A 456 14.38 43.27 26.47
C ASN A 456 13.12 42.49 26.86
N GLY A 457 12.93 41.29 26.30
CA GLY A 457 11.73 40.47 26.50
C GLY A 457 10.69 40.57 25.38
N GLY A 458 10.79 41.54 24.47
CA GLY A 458 9.99 41.60 23.25
C GLY A 458 10.49 40.65 22.15
N THR A 459 9.88 40.73 20.96
CA THR A 459 10.31 39.97 19.77
C THR A 459 10.37 40.85 18.54
N ILE A 460 11.23 40.48 17.59
CA ILE A 460 11.29 41.02 16.24
C ILE A 460 11.30 39.80 15.31
N GLN A 461 10.24 39.63 14.52
CA GLN A 461 10.05 38.45 13.67
C GLN A 461 9.47 38.84 12.31
N ASP A 462 9.71 38.07 11.27
CA ASP A 462 8.99 38.21 10.01
C ASP A 462 7.54 37.68 10.11
N THR A 463 6.84 37.65 8.97
CA THR A 463 5.46 37.11 8.90
C THR A 463 5.37 35.59 9.02
N ALA A 464 6.45 34.85 8.75
CA ALA A 464 6.53 33.39 8.88
C ALA A 464 6.87 32.95 10.32
N GLY A 465 7.28 33.90 11.17
CA GLY A 465 7.66 33.71 12.57
C GLY A 465 9.15 33.49 12.77
N ASN A 466 10.01 33.72 11.77
CA ASN A 466 11.45 33.61 11.97
C ASN A 466 11.95 34.82 12.78
N GLY A 467 12.74 34.54 13.82
CA GLY A 467 13.35 35.58 14.66
C GLY A 467 14.44 36.33 13.92
N ALA A 468 14.44 37.65 14.03
CA ALA A 468 15.45 38.48 13.37
C ALA A 468 16.86 38.24 13.90
N THR A 469 17.83 38.25 12.99
CA THR A 469 19.25 38.37 13.33
C THR A 469 19.52 39.79 13.82
N LEU A 470 19.84 39.93 15.10
CA LEU A 470 19.91 41.22 15.80
C LEU A 470 21.25 41.95 15.67
N ALA A 471 22.25 41.31 15.07
CA ALA A 471 23.56 41.89 14.87
C ALA A 471 23.48 43.06 13.87
N LEU A 472 24.15 44.16 14.20
CA LEU A 472 24.22 45.33 13.33
C LEU A 472 25.47 45.25 12.46
N ALA A 473 25.36 45.71 11.22
CA ALA A 473 26.53 46.02 10.43
C ALA A 473 27.37 47.10 11.15
N PRO A 474 28.71 47.11 10.98
CA PRO A 474 29.56 48.15 11.54
C PRO A 474 29.01 49.54 11.17
N THR A 475 28.83 50.39 12.17
CA THR A 475 28.29 51.73 11.95
C THR A 475 29.30 52.63 11.28
N GLU A 476 28.80 53.58 10.50
CA GLU A 476 29.59 54.67 9.93
C GLU A 476 30.13 55.60 11.04
N ASN A 477 31.06 56.48 10.67
CA ASN A 477 31.73 57.40 11.58
C ASN A 477 30.76 58.31 12.37
N THR A 478 30.74 58.19 13.69
CA THR A 478 29.92 58.99 14.62
C THR A 478 30.63 60.22 15.21
N THR A 479 31.88 60.53 14.81
CA THR A 479 32.67 61.64 15.40
C THR A 479 32.02 63.03 15.29
N ALA A 480 31.05 63.21 14.39
CA ALA A 480 30.30 64.46 14.23
C ALA A 480 28.93 64.46 14.95
N LEU A 481 28.60 63.38 15.65
CA LEU A 481 27.35 63.20 16.39
C LEU A 481 27.61 63.39 17.89
N LEU A 482 27.59 64.65 18.32
CA LEU A 482 28.01 65.08 19.66
C LEU A 482 26.80 65.27 20.57
N VAL A 483 26.99 65.08 21.88
CA VAL A 483 25.96 65.32 22.90
C VAL A 483 26.47 66.33 23.91
N GLY A 484 25.66 67.31 24.24
CA GLY A 484 26.02 68.29 25.27
C GLY A 484 25.36 69.62 25.06
N SER A 485 25.65 70.56 25.96
CA SER A 485 25.19 71.93 25.77
C SER A 485 25.93 72.52 24.56
N PRO A 486 25.25 73.12 23.55
CA PRO A 486 25.98 73.99 22.63
C PRO A 486 26.73 74.98 23.52
N SER A 487 28.02 75.15 23.28
CA SER A 487 28.85 76.10 24.01
C SER A 487 28.14 77.45 24.08
N ASP A 488 27.46 77.73 25.19
CA ASP A 488 27.14 79.07 25.63
C ASP A 488 28.44 79.58 26.22
N ASP A 489 29.36 79.99 25.35
CA ASP A 489 30.10 81.25 25.46
C ASP A 489 31.41 81.25 24.63
N PRO A 490 31.48 81.98 23.50
CA PRO A 490 32.75 82.28 22.85
C PRO A 490 33.60 83.35 23.58
N LEU A 491 33.24 83.78 24.80
CA LEU A 491 33.83 84.95 25.48
C LEU A 491 34.23 84.83 26.97
N ASN A 492 34.41 83.66 27.58
CA ASN A 492 35.03 83.59 28.92
C ASN A 492 36.47 83.07 28.92
N GLY A 493 37.37 83.90 28.39
CA GLY A 493 38.76 83.91 28.86
C GLY A 493 38.84 84.70 30.16
N GLY A 494 38.81 84.00 31.31
CA GLY A 494 38.84 84.65 32.62
C GLY A 494 39.32 83.72 33.73
N THR A 495 40.54 83.97 34.20
CA THR A 495 41.24 83.33 35.33
C THR A 495 40.50 83.45 36.66
N GLY A 496 40.51 82.38 37.48
CA GLY A 496 40.22 82.51 38.93
C GLY A 496 40.12 81.18 39.66
N GLU A 497 41.12 80.88 40.48
CA GLU A 497 41.00 79.94 41.59
C GLU A 497 39.90 80.36 42.58
N ASP A 498 39.23 79.41 43.23
CA ASP A 498 39.27 79.29 44.71
C ASP A 498 38.70 77.95 45.17
N GLY A 499 39.36 77.33 46.14
CA GLY A 499 38.93 76.12 46.81
C GLY A 499 38.34 76.37 48.18
N LEU A 500 37.57 75.39 48.66
CA LEU A 500 37.39 75.01 50.06
C LEU A 500 36.56 75.90 51.04
N VAL A 501 35.71 75.19 51.78
CA VAL A 501 35.21 75.40 53.17
C VAL A 501 33.88 76.15 53.39
N GLY A 502 32.80 75.37 53.62
CA GLY A 502 32.20 75.14 54.94
C GLY A 502 31.38 76.23 55.66
N GLY A 503 30.14 75.86 56.05
CA GLY A 503 29.66 76.03 57.43
C GLY A 503 28.72 77.21 57.75
N VAL A 504 27.43 76.88 57.95
CA VAL A 504 26.43 77.40 58.91
C VAL A 504 26.72 78.69 59.71
N GLU A 505 25.75 79.61 59.72
CA GLU A 505 25.18 80.20 60.96
C GLU A 505 23.76 80.77 60.71
N SER A 506 23.05 80.97 61.82
CA SER A 506 21.60 80.91 62.08
C SER A 506 20.83 82.24 62.09
N ASP A 507 19.51 82.12 61.88
CA ASP A 507 18.36 82.97 62.29
C ASP A 507 18.51 83.54 63.74
N PRO A 508 17.84 84.65 64.25
CA PRO A 508 16.40 84.94 64.11
C PRO A 508 15.85 86.40 64.25
N LEU A 509 14.50 86.49 64.22
CA LEU A 509 13.56 87.50 64.79
C LEU A 509 13.02 88.56 63.80
N LEU A 510 11.76 89.03 63.77
CA LEU A 510 10.48 88.96 64.53
C LEU A 510 9.49 89.82 63.68
N GLY A 511 8.16 89.70 63.60
CA GLY A 511 7.16 88.91 64.30
C GLY A 511 5.73 89.47 64.06
N GLY A 512 4.72 88.60 64.26
CA GLY A 512 3.35 88.86 64.76
C GLY A 512 2.29 89.33 63.73
N GLY A 513 1.04 88.84 63.70
CA GLY A 513 0.34 87.86 64.55
C GLY A 513 -1.04 88.37 64.98
N THR A 514 -2.11 87.59 64.67
CA THR A 514 -3.39 87.41 65.42
C THR A 514 -4.34 88.63 65.59
N GLN A 515 -5.68 88.57 65.70
CA GLN A 515 -6.70 87.51 65.90
C GLN A 515 -8.13 88.12 65.74
N SER A 516 -9.09 87.26 65.35
CA SER A 516 -10.51 87.16 65.78
C SER A 516 -11.51 88.34 65.76
N SER A 517 -12.62 88.20 65.02
CA SER A 517 -13.98 87.87 65.58
C SER A 517 -15.12 88.12 64.55
N VAL A 518 -15.91 87.11 64.13
CA VAL A 518 -17.25 86.66 64.65
C VAL A 518 -18.48 87.18 63.86
N SER A 519 -19.01 86.30 62.97
CA SER A 519 -20.45 85.90 62.77
C SER A 519 -21.50 86.87 62.17
N TYR A 520 -22.58 86.48 61.47
CA TYR A 520 -23.59 85.40 61.66
C TYR A 520 -24.32 85.06 60.33
N GLU A 521 -24.68 83.78 60.16
CA GLU A 521 -25.82 83.10 59.46
C GLU A 521 -26.45 83.64 58.16
N ASP A 522 -26.94 82.84 57.21
CA ASP A 522 -27.81 81.64 57.32
C ASP A 522 -27.72 80.86 55.97
N LEU A 523 -27.38 79.55 55.92
CA LEU A 523 -28.28 78.36 55.92
C LEU A 523 -29.03 78.21 54.58
N VAL A 524 -29.06 77.06 53.88
CA VAL A 524 -29.36 75.67 54.25
C VAL A 524 -28.85 74.78 53.07
N GLY A 525 -28.39 73.54 53.14
CA GLY A 525 -28.14 72.51 54.15
C GLY A 525 -27.61 71.29 53.37
N SER A 526 -26.50 70.66 53.78
CA SER A 526 -26.46 69.54 54.76
C SER A 526 -26.81 68.20 54.07
N VAL A 527 -26.02 67.12 54.09
CA VAL A 527 -24.83 66.72 54.87
C VAL A 527 -24.14 65.52 54.21
N ASN A 528 -22.87 65.35 54.61
CA ASN A 528 -21.87 64.39 54.15
C ASN A 528 -21.64 63.27 55.24
N PRO A 529 -20.47 62.60 55.38
CA PRO A 529 -20.22 61.15 55.23
C PRO A 529 -19.75 60.42 56.54
N ALA A 530 -19.42 59.12 56.47
CA ALA A 530 -18.59 58.37 57.46
C ALA A 530 -18.30 56.96 56.87
N SER A 531 -17.08 56.45 56.66
CA SER A 531 -15.90 56.15 57.52
C SER A 531 -15.72 54.63 57.71
N LEU A 532 -14.66 54.08 57.08
CA LEU A 532 -13.69 53.04 57.51
C LEU A 532 -14.13 51.86 58.41
N LEU A 533 -13.91 50.61 57.96
CA LEU A 533 -13.03 49.57 58.59
C LEU A 533 -13.22 48.15 57.98
N ASP A 534 -12.15 47.65 57.35
CA ASP A 534 -11.50 46.31 57.49
C ASP A 534 -12.22 44.98 57.08
N PRO A 535 -11.52 43.82 56.93
CA PRO A 535 -11.42 43.07 55.66
C PRO A 535 -11.81 41.58 55.80
N SER A 536 -12.03 40.87 54.71
CA SER A 536 -11.78 39.43 54.70
C SER A 536 -11.56 38.88 53.30
N GLN A 537 -10.29 38.54 53.05
CA GLN A 537 -9.81 37.31 52.40
C GLN A 537 -10.20 37.04 50.93
N GLY A 538 -9.16 36.91 50.09
CA GLY A 538 -9.05 35.75 49.20
C GLY A 538 -9.16 35.97 47.70
N PHE A 539 -8.03 36.31 47.08
CA PHE A 539 -7.60 35.90 45.72
C PHE A 539 -7.78 34.35 45.53
N THR A 540 -8.02 33.69 44.38
CA THR A 540 -7.75 33.86 42.92
C THR A 540 -8.72 32.91 42.10
N PRO A 541 -8.46 32.40 40.85
CA PRO A 541 -9.40 32.49 39.72
C PRO A 541 -9.80 31.10 39.09
N LEU A 542 -10.50 31.13 37.94
CA LEU A 542 -10.65 30.10 36.89
C LEU A 542 -11.03 28.63 37.26
N GLN A 543 -12.12 28.12 36.66
CA GLN A 543 -12.08 26.87 35.87
C GLN A 543 -13.32 26.68 34.96
N PRO A 544 -13.16 25.92 33.85
CA PRO A 544 -14.10 25.78 32.75
C PRO A 544 -15.13 24.68 33.03
N LEU A 545 -16.24 24.70 32.29
CA LEU A 545 -17.18 23.59 32.26
C LEU A 545 -16.86 22.65 31.09
N SER A 546 -16.76 21.36 31.39
CA SER A 546 -16.78 20.20 30.48
C SER A 546 -17.43 19.04 31.26
N PRO A 547 -17.78 17.88 30.66
CA PRO A 547 -18.62 17.62 29.48
C PRO A 547 -19.71 16.53 29.74
N SER A 548 -20.55 16.26 28.73
CA SER A 548 -21.35 15.01 28.47
C SER A 548 -22.67 14.82 29.25
N THR A 549 -23.82 14.48 28.65
CA THR A 549 -24.10 13.23 27.91
C THR A 549 -25.51 13.22 27.23
N MET A 550 -25.56 12.62 26.03
CA MET A 550 -26.61 11.72 25.46
C MET A 550 -28.03 12.24 25.12
N LEU A 551 -28.37 12.29 23.82
CA LEU A 551 -29.41 11.44 23.16
C LEU A 551 -29.54 11.75 21.64
N ASN A 552 -29.71 10.71 20.83
CA ASN A 552 -30.24 10.66 19.45
C ASN A 552 -31.25 9.46 19.44
N PRO A 553 -32.20 9.21 18.49
CA PRO A 553 -32.54 9.90 17.23
C PRO A 553 -34.06 10.04 16.88
N SER A 554 -34.28 10.61 15.68
CA SER A 554 -35.43 10.41 14.76
C SER A 554 -36.63 11.37 14.89
N ASP A 555 -36.79 12.30 13.93
CA ASP A 555 -37.74 12.13 12.82
C ASP A 555 -37.75 13.33 11.84
N GLN A 556 -37.75 13.00 10.54
CA GLN A 556 -38.45 13.64 9.43
C GLN A 556 -38.48 15.19 9.34
N LEU A 557 -37.74 15.76 8.38
CA LEU A 557 -38.20 16.98 7.71
C LEU A 557 -38.04 16.90 6.18
N VAL A 558 -39.20 17.03 5.54
CA VAL A 558 -39.47 17.12 4.11
C VAL A 558 -38.76 18.33 3.50
N THR A 559 -37.99 18.12 2.42
CA THR A 559 -37.45 19.21 1.59
C THR A 559 -38.42 19.56 0.47
N LEU A 560 -38.92 20.80 0.52
CA LEU A 560 -39.62 21.49 -0.56
C LEU A 560 -38.62 21.94 -1.62
N GLY A 561 -38.94 21.69 -2.89
CA GLY A 561 -38.18 22.18 -4.03
C GLY A 561 -38.48 23.65 -4.36
N THR A 562 -37.50 24.31 -4.96
CA THR A 562 -37.62 25.53 -5.77
C THR A 562 -36.39 25.60 -6.69
N SER A 563 -36.56 25.34 -7.97
CA SER A 563 -36.63 26.36 -9.05
C SER A 563 -35.27 26.87 -9.52
N THR A 564 -34.95 26.49 -10.75
CA THR A 564 -33.93 27.08 -11.62
C THR A 564 -34.13 28.60 -11.80
N PRO A 565 -33.06 29.29 -12.23
CA PRO A 565 -33.21 30.24 -13.33
C PRO A 565 -32.26 29.96 -14.49
N LEU A 566 -32.80 30.20 -15.69
CA LEU A 566 -32.16 30.18 -17.01
C LEU A 566 -31.08 31.26 -17.16
N GLN A 567 -30.01 30.91 -17.88
CA GLN A 567 -29.32 31.82 -18.80
C GLN A 567 -28.87 31.07 -20.06
N ILE A 568 -29.31 31.57 -21.21
CA ILE A 568 -28.83 31.34 -22.60
C ILE A 568 -27.93 32.58 -22.88
N ASP A 569 -26.78 32.59 -23.54
CA ASP A 569 -26.34 32.06 -24.84
C ASP A 569 -24.82 32.30 -24.95
N GLU A 570 -24.08 31.44 -25.67
CA GLU A 570 -23.27 31.83 -26.84
C GLU A 570 -22.24 30.74 -27.22
N ARG A 571 -22.27 30.39 -28.52
CA ARG A 571 -21.19 29.83 -29.37
C ARG A 571 -21.15 28.31 -29.59
N GLY A 572 -21.77 27.97 -30.73
CA GLY A 572 -21.40 26.97 -31.73
C GLY A 572 -20.23 26.01 -31.47
N SER A 573 -20.53 24.73 -31.61
CA SER A 573 -19.80 23.85 -32.51
C SER A 573 -20.66 22.66 -32.91
N GLU A 574 -20.56 22.26 -34.17
CA GLU A 574 -21.21 21.11 -34.79
C GLU A 574 -20.97 19.82 -34.00
N VAL A 575 -22.02 19.05 -33.73
CA VAL A 575 -21.91 17.59 -33.58
C VAL A 575 -23.07 16.92 -34.29
N VAL A 576 -22.70 16.16 -35.32
CA VAL A 576 -23.53 15.24 -36.09
C VAL A 576 -24.03 14.11 -35.18
N PRO A 577 -25.33 13.78 -35.11
CA PRO A 577 -25.75 12.52 -34.51
C PRO A 577 -25.78 11.41 -35.58
N LEU A 578 -24.87 10.46 -35.43
CA LEU A 578 -24.89 9.18 -36.12
C LEU A 578 -26.10 8.37 -35.61
N LEU A 579 -27.11 8.20 -36.45
CA LEU A 579 -28.20 7.24 -36.21
C LEU A 579 -27.63 5.82 -36.23
N VAL A 580 -27.82 5.08 -35.14
CA VAL A 580 -27.79 3.60 -35.14
C VAL A 580 -29.23 3.11 -34.95
N PRO A 581 -29.78 2.27 -35.83
CA PRO A 581 -31.13 1.75 -35.67
C PRO A 581 -31.13 0.54 -34.70
N LEU A 582 -32.09 0.57 -33.77
CA LEU A 582 -32.53 -0.57 -32.99
C LEU A 582 -33.10 -1.66 -33.92
N THR A 583 -32.56 -2.88 -33.85
CA THR A 583 -33.22 -4.08 -34.35
C THR A 583 -33.68 -4.94 -33.18
N ASN A 584 -34.99 -5.17 -33.12
CA ASN A 584 -35.63 -6.23 -32.33
C ASN A 584 -35.19 -7.61 -32.85
N SER A 585 -34.81 -8.50 -31.92
CA SER A 585 -35.24 -9.90 -31.84
C SER A 585 -34.76 -10.50 -30.53
#